data_AF-A0A3D3RBJ5-F1
#
_entry.id   AF-A0A3D3RBJ5-F1
#
_cell.length_a   1.000
_cell.length_b   1.000
_cell.length_c   1.000
_cell.angle_alpha   90.00
_cell.angle_beta   90.00
_cell.angle_gamma   90.00
#
_symmetry.space_group_name_H-M   'P 1'
#
loop_
_entity.id
_entity.type
_entity.pdbx_description
1 polymer ?
#
loop_
_entity_poly.entity_id
_entity_poly.type
_entity_poly.pdbx_seq_one_letter_code
_entity_poly.pdbx_strand_id
1 'polypeptide(L)'
;DLHDLKQTAGNQRQWQLSWPYVLLSGHIDLALNSSEIHPRISISNDQKSWRPLQGEIKKNRLRLSLNEWIRKQPTAVYHCFIRLESPHQTDPAALIDQAEAELRFQFAPRALAHVQNGNNDFEMKLATEPAGPTKGLRVELIWKETD
;
A
#
# COMPACT_ATOMS: atom_id res chain seq x y z
N ASP A 1 -12.61 -0.05 3.96
CA ASP A 1 -12.98 1.19 3.25
C ASP A 1 -11.88 2.22 3.47
N LEU A 2 -11.63 3.17 2.56
CA LEU A 2 -10.71 4.29 2.79
C LEU A 2 -11.20 5.21 3.92
N HIS A 3 -12.53 5.26 4.11
CA HIS A 3 -13.14 5.96 5.24
C HIS A 3 -12.95 5.25 6.59
N ASP A 4 -12.52 3.99 6.61
CA ASP A 4 -12.16 3.27 7.85
C ASP A 4 -10.72 3.56 8.29
N LEU A 5 -9.91 4.20 7.43
CA LEU A 5 -8.55 4.57 7.78
C LEU A 5 -8.56 5.58 8.93
N LYS A 6 -7.60 5.44 9.85
CA LYS A 6 -7.47 6.31 11.01
C LYS A 6 -7.30 7.76 10.56
N GLN A 7 -8.25 8.62 10.91
CA GLN A 7 -8.14 10.06 10.69
C GLN A 7 -7.20 10.65 11.76
N THR A 8 -6.08 11.22 11.32
CA THR A 8 -5.06 11.81 12.22
C THR A 8 -5.13 13.33 12.26
N ALA A 9 -5.72 13.95 11.23
CA ALA A 9 -6.09 15.35 11.16
C ALA A 9 -7.25 15.52 10.15
N GLY A 10 -7.85 16.71 10.09
CA GLY A 10 -8.92 16.99 9.12
C GLY A 10 -8.53 16.68 7.67
N ASN A 11 -7.26 16.86 7.34
CA ASN A 11 -6.70 16.66 6.02
C ASN A 11 -5.81 15.41 5.88
N GLN A 12 -5.78 14.53 6.89
CA GLN A 12 -4.88 13.39 6.93
C GLN A 12 -5.59 12.11 7.38
N ARG A 13 -5.32 11.04 6.62
CA ARG A 13 -5.66 9.66 7.00
C ARG A 13 -4.43 8.78 6.97
N GLN A 14 -4.39 7.80 7.85
CA GLN A 14 -3.26 6.88 7.99
C GLN A 14 -3.71 5.42 7.92
N TRP A 15 -2.95 4.64 7.14
CA TRP A 15 -2.99 3.19 7.13
C TRP A 15 -1.82 2.64 7.94
N GLN A 16 -2.08 1.70 8.83
CA GLN A 16 -1.07 0.80 9.35
C GLN A 16 -1.18 -0.53 8.61
N LEU A 17 -0.09 -0.93 7.98
CA LEU A 17 0.04 -2.20 7.29
C LEU A 17 1.01 -3.08 8.07
N SER A 18 0.62 -4.31 8.34
CA SER A 18 1.44 -5.28 9.06
C SER A 18 1.21 -6.66 8.46
N TRP A 19 2.29 -7.41 8.29
CA TRP A 19 2.27 -8.72 7.66
C TRP A 19 3.18 -9.69 8.42
N PRO A 20 2.87 -11.00 8.41
CA PRO A 20 3.75 -12.02 8.98
C PRO A 20 4.95 -12.37 8.07
N TYR A 21 5.01 -11.77 6.87
CA TYR A 21 5.98 -12.05 5.82
C TYR A 21 6.82 -10.81 5.50
N VAL A 22 8.02 -11.00 4.95
CA VAL A 22 8.91 -9.92 4.55
C VAL A 22 8.40 -9.29 3.26
N LEU A 23 8.11 -7.99 3.27
CA LEU A 23 7.76 -7.25 2.06
C LEU A 23 9.01 -6.99 1.22
N LEU A 24 9.01 -7.45 -0.03
CA LEU A 24 10.11 -7.34 -0.98
C LEU A 24 9.93 -6.18 -1.96
N SER A 25 8.71 -5.98 -2.45
CA SER A 25 8.35 -4.92 -3.38
C SER A 25 6.87 -4.61 -3.27
N GLY A 26 6.48 -3.43 -3.75
CA GLY A 26 5.07 -3.06 -3.75
C GLY A 26 4.73 -1.84 -4.60
N HIS A 27 3.50 -1.83 -5.10
CA HIS A 27 2.87 -0.68 -5.73
C HIS A 27 1.51 -0.43 -5.12
N ILE A 28 1.13 0.85 -5.09
CA ILE A 28 -0.22 1.28 -4.72
C ILE A 28 -0.75 2.10 -5.89
N ASP A 29 -1.93 1.75 -6.36
CA ASP A 29 -2.64 2.43 -7.43
C ASP A 29 -3.91 3.05 -6.85
N LEU A 30 -4.03 4.37 -6.93
CA LEU A 30 -5.19 5.11 -6.44
C LEU A 30 -5.95 5.68 -7.64
N ALA A 31 -7.21 5.27 -7.82
CA ALA A 31 -8.12 5.95 -8.73
C ALA A 31 -8.61 7.23 -8.04
N LEU A 32 -8.34 8.37 -8.68
CA LEU A 32 -8.65 9.70 -8.18
C LEU A 32 -9.93 10.20 -8.84
N ASN A 33 -10.74 10.92 -8.07
CA ASN A 33 -11.96 11.53 -8.60
C ASN A 33 -11.70 12.79 -9.44
N SER A 34 -10.46 13.33 -9.40
CA SER A 34 -10.04 14.52 -10.15
C SER A 34 -8.59 14.42 -10.63
N SER A 35 -8.32 14.98 -11.81
CA SER A 35 -6.97 15.14 -12.40
C SER A 35 -6.20 16.35 -11.85
N GLU A 36 -6.86 17.23 -11.10
CA GLU A 36 -6.26 18.53 -10.72
C GLU A 36 -5.70 18.53 -9.30
N ILE A 37 -6.33 17.77 -8.40
CA ILE A 37 -6.01 17.74 -6.98
C ILE A 37 -5.66 16.31 -6.60
N HIS A 38 -4.47 16.13 -6.02
CA HIS A 38 -3.96 14.82 -5.66
C HIS A 38 -3.48 14.80 -4.21
N PRO A 39 -3.77 13.72 -3.47
CA PRO A 39 -3.25 13.57 -2.13
C PRO A 39 -1.72 13.38 -2.18
N ARG A 40 -1.01 13.99 -1.24
CA ARG A 40 0.39 13.68 -0.97
C ARG A 40 0.46 12.38 -0.19
N ILE A 41 1.24 11.42 -0.69
CA ILE A 41 1.42 10.14 -0.01
C ILE A 41 2.81 10.07 0.60
N SER A 42 2.86 9.66 1.86
CA SER A 42 4.12 9.43 2.56
C SER A 42 4.11 8.10 3.31
N ILE A 43 5.31 7.53 3.50
CA ILE A 43 5.53 6.24 4.16
C ILE A 43 6.48 6.40 5.34
N SER A 44 6.26 5.59 6.38
CA SER A 44 7.06 5.55 7.59
C SER A 44 7.15 4.12 8.15
N ASN A 45 8.22 3.82 8.89
CA ASN A 45 8.34 2.59 9.67
C ASN A 45 7.96 2.79 11.15
N ASP A 46 7.91 4.04 11.64
CA ASP A 46 7.85 4.39 13.07
C ASP A 46 6.82 5.47 13.41
N GLN A 47 6.09 5.98 12.41
CA GLN A 47 5.16 7.13 12.47
C GLN A 47 5.79 8.47 12.84
N LYS A 48 7.11 8.54 13.03
CA LYS A 48 7.85 9.77 13.38
C LYS A 48 8.54 10.35 12.16
N SER A 49 9.21 9.49 11.39
CA SER A 49 9.97 9.87 10.20
C SER A 49 9.19 9.52 8.95
N TRP A 50 8.72 10.54 8.23
CA TRP A 50 7.90 10.38 7.03
C TRP A 50 8.73 10.65 5.77
N ARG A 51 8.66 9.74 4.81
CA ARG A 51 9.28 9.88 3.49
C ARG A 51 8.18 10.03 2.44
N PRO A 52 8.19 11.08 1.61
CA PRO A 52 7.23 11.19 0.52
C PRO A 52 7.45 10.04 -0.47
N LEU A 53 6.36 9.42 -0.92
CA LEU A 53 6.38 8.48 -2.02
C LEU A 53 6.22 9.25 -3.32
N GLN A 54 7.15 9.03 -4.26
CA GLN A 54 7.00 9.53 -5.62
C GLN A 54 5.99 8.66 -6.36
N GLY A 55 5.11 9.29 -7.13
CA GLY A 55 4.11 8.61 -7.92
C GLY A 55 3.91 9.25 -9.27
N GLU A 56 3.49 8.43 -10.23
CA GLU A 56 3.14 8.86 -11.57
C GLU A 56 1.63 8.97 -11.69
N ILE A 57 1.17 10.06 -12.30
CA ILE A 57 -0.27 10.28 -12.55
C ILE A 57 -0.54 10.07 -14.03
N LYS A 58 -1.46 9.14 -14.32
CA LYS A 58 -1.92 8.87 -15.69
C LYS A 58 -3.41 8.57 -15.67
N LYS A 59 -4.21 9.35 -16.43
CA LYS A 59 -5.67 9.15 -16.56
C LYS A 59 -6.37 9.02 -15.20
N ASN A 60 -6.16 9.99 -14.30
CA ASN A 60 -6.72 10.01 -12.94
C ASN A 60 -6.32 8.82 -12.07
N ARG A 61 -5.25 8.10 -12.41
CA ARG A 61 -4.68 7.09 -11.53
C ARG A 61 -3.31 7.55 -11.06
N LEU A 62 -3.12 7.57 -9.75
CA LEU A 62 -1.84 7.82 -9.09
C LEU A 62 -1.22 6.47 -8.74
N ARG A 63 -0.13 6.11 -9.42
CA ARG A 63 0.64 4.90 -9.12
C ARG A 63 1.87 5.25 -8.31
N LEU A 64 2.05 4.60 -7.17
CA LEU A 64 3.14 4.83 -6.23
C LEU A 64 3.98 3.57 -6.11
N SER A 65 5.31 3.70 -6.12
CA SER A 65 6.21 2.57 -5.86
C SER A 65 6.73 2.61 -4.42
N LEU A 66 6.69 1.45 -3.75
CA LEU A 66 7.30 1.26 -2.43
C LEU A 66 8.76 0.80 -2.52
N ASN A 67 9.22 0.43 -3.71
CA ASN A 67 10.46 -0.33 -3.91
C ASN A 67 11.71 0.40 -3.43
N GLU A 68 11.82 1.69 -3.75
CA GLU A 68 12.97 2.50 -3.34
C GLU A 68 13.03 2.64 -1.81
N TRP A 69 11.88 2.83 -1.17
CA TRP A 69 11.80 2.92 0.28
C TRP A 69 12.16 1.59 0.95
N ILE A 70 11.64 0.46 0.46
CA ILE A 70 11.93 -0.89 0.97
C ILE A 70 13.44 -1.17 0.90
N ARG A 71 14.08 -0.90 -0.26
CA ARG A 71 15.53 -1.13 -0.46
C ARG A 71 16.42 -0.32 0.48
N LYS A 72 15.93 0.82 0.96
CA LYS A 72 16.66 1.72 1.87
C LYS A 72 16.46 1.35 3.35
N GLN A 73 15.62 0.36 3.66
CA GLN A 73 15.42 -0.04 5.06
C GLN A 73 16.62 -0.83 5.58
N PRO A 74 17.08 -0.56 6.82
CA PRO A 74 18.19 -1.28 7.41
C PRO A 74 17.83 -2.72 7.83
N THR A 75 16.55 -3.04 7.91
CA THR A 75 16.01 -4.33 8.33
C THR A 75 14.86 -4.77 7.42
N ALA A 76 14.56 -6.06 7.45
CA ALA A 76 13.41 -6.62 6.74
C ALA A 76 12.10 -5.92 7.13
N VAL A 77 11.28 -5.61 6.13
CA VAL A 77 10.04 -4.84 6.30
C VAL A 77 8.87 -5.77 6.57
N TYR A 78 8.37 -5.76 7.81
CA TYR A 78 7.17 -6.52 8.22
C TYR A 78 5.94 -5.63 8.40
N HIS A 79 6.15 -4.31 8.49
CA HIS A 79 5.09 -3.34 8.67
C HIS A 79 5.51 -2.00 8.09
N CYS A 80 4.52 -1.17 7.78
CA CYS A 80 4.72 0.23 7.46
C CYS A 80 3.48 1.04 7.80
N PHE A 81 3.64 2.36 7.79
CA PHE A 81 2.57 3.32 7.90
C PHE A 81 2.51 4.14 6.63
N ILE A 82 1.32 4.30 6.06
CA ILE A 82 1.09 5.12 4.88
C ILE A 82 0.17 6.25 5.29
N ARG A 83 0.55 7.48 4.99
CA ARG A 83 -0.25 8.68 5.24
C ARG A 83 -0.69 9.27 3.91
N LEU A 84 -1.99 9.50 3.81
CA LEU A 84 -2.64 10.28 2.78
C LEU A 84 -2.86 11.69 3.33
N GLU A 85 -2.44 12.71 2.60
CA GLU A 85 -2.63 14.11 2.98
C GLU A 85 -3.22 14.93 1.83
N SER A 86 -4.37 15.57 2.08
CA SER A 86 -4.99 16.48 1.11
C SER A 86 -4.33 17.86 1.14
N PRO A 87 -4.06 18.48 -0.03
CA PRO A 87 -3.52 19.84 -0.09
C PRO A 87 -4.54 20.93 0.29
N HIS A 88 -5.85 20.65 0.31
CA HIS A 88 -6.91 21.66 0.51
C HIS A 88 -7.60 21.60 1.89
N GLN A 89 -6.94 21.03 2.90
CA GLN A 89 -7.52 20.82 4.24
C GLN A 89 -8.80 19.97 4.30
N THR A 90 -9.14 19.26 3.21
CA THR A 90 -10.27 18.35 3.13
C THR A 90 -9.86 16.92 3.44
N ASP A 91 -10.82 16.06 3.77
CA ASP A 91 -10.55 14.64 3.97
C ASP A 91 -9.96 14.01 2.68
N PRO A 92 -8.75 13.44 2.71
CA PRO A 92 -8.12 12.84 1.54
C PRO A 92 -8.87 11.60 0.99
N ALA A 93 -9.71 10.93 1.80
CA ALA A 93 -10.56 9.85 1.29
C ALA A 93 -11.58 10.37 0.26
N ALA A 94 -11.98 11.64 0.35
CA ALA A 94 -12.88 12.26 -0.62
C ALA A 94 -12.21 12.57 -1.97
N LEU A 95 -10.93 12.25 -2.15
CA LEU A 95 -10.20 12.42 -3.43
C LEU A 95 -9.96 11.10 -4.16
N ILE A 96 -10.29 9.97 -3.53
CA ILE A 96 -9.92 8.63 -3.99
C ILE A 96 -11.18 7.78 -4.12
N ASP A 97 -11.48 7.36 -5.34
CA ASP A 97 -12.62 6.48 -5.63
C ASP A 97 -12.29 5.02 -5.32
N GLN A 98 -11.06 4.59 -5.63
CA GLN A 98 -10.60 3.22 -5.44
C GLN A 98 -9.11 3.18 -5.09
N ALA A 99 -8.71 2.17 -4.34
CA ALA A 99 -7.33 1.85 -4.04
C ALA A 99 -7.02 0.39 -4.37
N GLU A 100 -5.93 0.18 -5.08
CA GLU A 100 -5.36 -1.12 -5.40
C GLU A 100 -3.93 -1.19 -4.86
N ALA A 101 -3.47 -2.38 -4.49
CA ALA A 101 -2.08 -2.62 -4.12
C ALA A 101 -1.61 -3.95 -4.70
N GLU A 102 -0.40 -3.94 -5.27
CA GLU A 102 0.31 -5.13 -5.73
C GLU A 102 1.56 -5.28 -4.85
N LEU A 103 1.64 -6.34 -4.06
CA LEU A 103 2.70 -6.52 -3.06
C LEU A 103 3.37 -7.88 -3.27
N ARG A 104 4.70 -7.93 -3.22
CA ARG A 104 5.48 -9.18 -3.25
C ARG A 104 6.09 -9.43 -1.89
N PHE A 105 5.94 -10.65 -1.39
CA PHE A 105 6.42 -11.07 -0.09
C PHE A 105 7.35 -12.26 -0.21
N GLN A 106 8.11 -12.49 0.86
CA GLN A 106 8.86 -13.70 1.11
C GLN A 106 8.58 -14.21 2.52
N PHE A 107 8.52 -15.54 2.69
CA PHE A 107 8.45 -16.14 4.02
C PHE A 107 9.68 -15.77 4.86
N ALA A 108 9.46 -15.38 6.11
CA ALA A 108 10.57 -15.08 7.02
C ALA A 108 11.50 -16.31 7.17
N PRO A 109 12.83 -16.14 7.34
CA PRO A 109 13.77 -17.26 7.47
C PRO A 109 13.38 -18.32 8.50
N ARG A 110 12.76 -17.90 9.61
CA ARG A 110 12.25 -18.81 10.66
C ARG A 110 11.11 -19.74 10.19
N ALA A 111 10.36 -19.34 9.17
CA ALA A 111 9.31 -20.16 8.56
C ALA A 111 9.86 -21.11 7.48
N LEU A 112 11.06 -20.87 6.97
CA LEU A 112 11.69 -21.68 5.91
C LEU A 112 12.01 -23.11 6.34
N ALA A 113 12.13 -23.39 7.65
CA ALA A 113 12.29 -24.76 8.14
C ALA A 113 11.13 -25.70 7.73
N HIS A 114 9.97 -25.13 7.38
CA HIS A 114 8.78 -25.85 6.93
C HIS A 114 8.52 -25.74 5.42
N VAL A 115 9.26 -24.89 4.70
CA VAL A 115 9.07 -24.67 3.25
C VAL A 115 10.27 -25.26 2.52
N GLN A 116 10.07 -26.42 1.90
CA GLN A 116 11.12 -27.19 1.23
C GLN A 116 11.74 -26.37 0.08
N ASN A 117 13.01 -25.95 0.20
CA ASN A 117 14.00 -25.56 -0.82
C ASN A 117 13.56 -25.00 -2.21
N GLY A 118 12.38 -24.40 -2.33
CA GLY A 118 11.85 -23.76 -3.53
C GLY A 118 11.65 -22.26 -3.34
N ASN A 119 11.31 -21.55 -4.42
CA ASN A 119 10.98 -20.12 -4.39
C ASN A 119 9.91 -19.83 -3.32
N ASN A 120 10.27 -19.05 -2.30
CA ASN A 120 9.41 -18.73 -1.14
C ASN A 120 8.74 -17.36 -1.28
N ASP A 121 8.68 -16.87 -2.51
CA ASP A 121 8.15 -15.57 -2.85
C ASP A 121 6.72 -15.72 -3.37
N PHE A 122 5.84 -14.82 -2.97
CA PHE A 122 4.46 -14.82 -3.47
C PHE A 122 3.94 -13.39 -3.67
N GLU A 123 2.95 -13.24 -4.53
CA GLU A 123 2.32 -11.97 -4.85
C GLU A 123 0.91 -11.88 -4.24
N MET A 124 0.60 -10.73 -3.66
CA MET A 124 -0.73 -10.40 -3.17
C MET A 124 -1.23 -9.17 -3.91
N LYS A 125 -2.42 -9.28 -4.48
CA LYS A 125 -3.16 -8.15 -5.05
C LYS A 125 -4.36 -7.83 -4.18
N LEU A 126 -4.48 -6.57 -3.80
CA LEU A 126 -5.59 -6.05 -2.99
C LEU A 126 -6.28 -5.00 -3.82
N ALA A 127 -7.60 -5.05 -3.93
CA ALA A 127 -8.39 -4.00 -4.57
C ALA A 127 -9.59 -3.65 -3.69
N THR A 128 -9.89 -2.36 -3.52
CA THR A 128 -11.21 -1.93 -3.05
C THR A 128 -12.21 -2.19 -4.16
N GLU A 129 -13.34 -2.84 -3.88
CA GLU A 129 -14.39 -2.97 -4.89
C GLU A 129 -14.89 -1.59 -5.35
N PRO A 130 -15.25 -1.43 -6.64
CA PRO A 130 -15.96 -0.25 -7.12
C PRO A 130 -17.22 0.00 -6.28
N ALA A 131 -17.62 1.26 -6.11
CA ALA A 131 -18.81 1.64 -5.38
C ALA A 131 -20.03 0.77 -5.79
N GLY A 132 -20.44 -0.10 -4.86
CA GLY A 132 -21.49 -1.11 -5.00
C GLY A 132 -21.84 -1.70 -3.63
N PRO A 133 -22.94 -2.46 -3.50
CA PRO A 133 -23.48 -2.89 -2.20
C PRO A 133 -22.56 -3.81 -1.39
N THR A 134 -21.52 -4.39 -2.00
CA THR A 134 -20.47 -5.15 -1.32
C THR A 134 -19.29 -4.23 -1.01
N LYS A 135 -19.37 -3.51 0.11
CA LYS A 135 -18.27 -2.69 0.62
C LYS A 135 -17.15 -3.60 1.18
N GLY A 136 -16.20 -4.00 0.34
CA GLY A 136 -15.11 -4.89 0.73
C GLY A 136 -13.79 -4.66 -0.01
N LEU A 137 -12.68 -5.06 0.64
CA LEU A 137 -11.38 -5.27 -0.01
C LEU A 137 -11.40 -6.68 -0.61
N ARG A 138 -11.29 -6.81 -1.94
CA ARG A 138 -11.05 -8.08 -2.60
C ARG A 138 -9.57 -8.41 -2.52
N VAL A 139 -9.25 -9.49 -1.82
CA VAL A 139 -7.90 -10.05 -1.74
C VAL A 139 -7.79 -11.12 -2.84
N GLU A 140 -6.97 -10.87 -3.85
CA GLU A 140 -6.54 -11.90 -4.79
C GLU A 140 -5.13 -12.35 -4.40
N LEU A 141 -5.04 -13.54 -3.81
CA LEU A 141 -3.76 -14.19 -3.56
C LEU A 141 -3.36 -14.91 -4.85
N ILE A 142 -2.34 -14.42 -5.55
CA ILE A 142 -1.84 -15.06 -6.77
C ILE A 142 -0.51 -15.73 -6.41
N TRP A 143 -0.56 -17.04 -6.21
CA TRP A 143 0.66 -17.84 -6.24
C TRP A 143 1.15 -17.93 -7.67
N LYS A 144 2.29 -17.30 -7.94
CA LYS A 144 3.08 -17.60 -9.14
C LYS A 144 4.35 -18.26 -8.65
N GLU A 145 4.50 -19.54 -8.95
CA GLU A 145 5.84 -20.12 -8.99
C GLU A 145 6.62 -19.32 -10.03
N THR A 146 7.62 -18.58 -9.57
CA THR A 146 8.58 -17.98 -10.50
C THR A 146 9.51 -19.10 -10.94
N ASP A 147 9.56 -19.37 -12.24
CA ASP A 147 10.58 -20.25 -12.87
C ASP A 147 12.00 -19.69 -12.67
#